data_AF-A0A0R2D5U5-F1
#
_entry.id   AF-A0A0R2D5U5-F1
#
_cell.length_a   1.000
_cell.length_b   1.000
_cell.length_c   1.000
_cell.angle_alpha   90.00
_cell.angle_beta   90.00
_cell.angle_gamma   90.00
#
_symmetry.space_group_name_H-M   'P 1'
#
loop_
_entity.id
_entity.type
_entity.pdbx_description
1 polymer ?
#
loop_
_entity_poly.entity_id
_entity_poly.type
_entity_poly.pdbx_seq_one_letter_code
_entity_poly.pdbx_strand_id
1 'polypeptide(L)'
;MIEKEALQYLVELGSKKIVKSATGAEYGVVDGRYLQQLHPQTGVRTALGLHTLSGVVDYIQKNEERRDAKLILHVVNDHRVRLINSLDKYNNREVLLQADAIVPEIPFSDFIDAEQLLIILQAQFVNTPDRKILMKVLGNLREENVKNANDDGVSQAVTVKTGIASQGEVRVPNPVELQPYRTFAEVEQPASKFIFRMHPGMKGSLIESDGGYWRNDAIQKIKEYFTKKLAEEIKSDYVRIIA
;
A
#
# COMPACT_ATOMS: atom_id res chain seq x y z
N MET A 1 43.66 7.50 -33.24
CA MET A 1 42.89 6.26 -33.47
C MET A 1 42.94 5.49 -32.16
N ILE A 2 41.83 5.33 -31.45
CA ILE A 2 41.78 4.43 -30.30
C ILE A 2 41.87 3.03 -30.89
N GLU A 3 43.00 2.36 -30.61
CA GLU A 3 43.41 1.16 -31.31
C GLU A 3 42.39 0.04 -31.09
N LYS A 4 42.07 -0.66 -32.18
CA LYS A 4 41.14 -1.78 -32.24
C LYS A 4 41.45 -2.84 -31.16
N GLU A 5 42.70 -2.93 -30.74
CA GLU A 5 43.21 -3.77 -29.64
C GLU A 5 42.73 -3.34 -28.25
N ALA A 6 42.66 -2.04 -27.96
CA ALA A 6 42.11 -1.54 -26.69
C ALA A 6 40.60 -1.81 -26.57
N LEU A 7 39.88 -1.73 -27.70
CA LEU A 7 38.47 -2.11 -27.79
C LEU A 7 38.27 -3.63 -27.71
N GLN A 8 39.14 -4.43 -28.35
CA GLN A 8 39.12 -5.90 -28.22
C GLN A 8 39.44 -6.37 -26.80
N TYR A 9 40.41 -5.74 -26.12
CA TYR A 9 40.73 -6.03 -24.72
C TYR A 9 39.58 -5.66 -23.77
N LEU A 10 38.87 -4.55 -24.03
CA LEU A 10 37.65 -4.19 -23.30
C LEU A 10 36.49 -5.19 -23.56
N VAL A 11 36.39 -5.74 -24.78
CA VAL A 11 35.42 -6.81 -25.11
C VAL A 11 35.82 -8.15 -24.47
N GLU A 12 37.11 -8.45 -24.35
CA GLU A 12 37.64 -9.61 -23.61
C GLU A 12 37.49 -9.48 -22.09
N LEU A 13 37.60 -8.27 -21.53
CA LEU A 13 37.27 -7.99 -20.12
C LEU A 13 35.76 -8.01 -19.88
N GLY A 14 34.97 -7.62 -20.88
CA GLY A 14 33.50 -7.66 -20.84
C GLY A 14 32.90 -9.05 -21.07
N SER A 15 33.69 -10.03 -21.54
CA SER A 15 33.25 -11.41 -21.69
C SER A 15 33.44 -12.15 -20.38
N LYS A 16 32.31 -12.30 -19.66
CA LYS A 16 32.16 -13.12 -18.46
C LYS A 16 32.96 -14.42 -18.57
N LYS A 17 34.16 -14.47 -17.96
CA LYS A 17 34.93 -15.71 -17.82
C LYS A 17 34.17 -16.60 -16.85
N ILE A 18 33.49 -17.61 -17.38
CA ILE A 18 32.92 -18.69 -16.57
C ILE A 18 34.04 -19.68 -16.30
N VAL A 19 34.41 -19.85 -15.04
CA VAL A 19 35.39 -20.83 -14.58
C VAL A 19 34.64 -22.03 -13.99
N LYS A 20 35.00 -23.25 -14.38
CA LYS A 20 34.43 -24.48 -13.81
C LYS A 20 35.39 -25.07 -12.77
N SER A 21 34.89 -25.40 -11.59
CA SER A 21 35.67 -26.17 -10.61
C SER A 21 35.80 -27.63 -11.02
N ALA A 22 36.73 -28.36 -10.39
CA ALA A 22 36.86 -29.81 -10.54
C ALA A 22 35.59 -30.59 -10.11
N THR A 23 34.72 -29.96 -9.32
CA THR A 23 33.43 -30.50 -8.88
C THR A 23 32.27 -30.14 -9.82
N GLY A 24 32.55 -29.43 -10.93
CA GLY A 24 31.56 -29.03 -11.94
C GLY A 24 30.77 -27.77 -11.62
N ALA A 25 31.08 -27.06 -10.53
CA ALA A 25 30.44 -25.78 -10.21
C ALA A 25 30.96 -24.66 -11.12
N GLU A 26 30.06 -23.82 -11.63
CA GLU A 26 30.38 -22.69 -12.48
C GLU A 26 30.58 -21.42 -11.64
N TYR A 27 31.56 -20.59 -12.00
CA TYR A 27 31.88 -19.33 -11.33
C TYR A 27 32.03 -18.21 -12.36
N GLY A 28 31.38 -17.08 -12.13
CA GLY A 28 31.61 -15.87 -12.90
C GLY A 28 32.74 -15.07 -12.27
N VAL A 29 33.65 -14.56 -13.09
CA VAL A 29 34.63 -13.57 -12.65
C VAL A 29 33.95 -12.22 -12.55
N VAL A 30 33.86 -11.65 -11.34
CA VAL A 30 33.30 -10.33 -11.09
C VAL A 30 34.44 -9.32 -10.93
N ASP A 31 34.39 -8.25 -11.71
CA ASP A 31 35.38 -7.15 -11.76
C ASP A 31 36.84 -7.61 -11.93
N GLY A 32 37.06 -8.81 -12.47
CA GLY A 32 38.40 -9.39 -12.62
C GLY A 32 39.08 -9.84 -11.31
N ARG A 33 38.41 -9.75 -10.16
CA ARG A 33 39.05 -9.89 -8.83
C ARG A 33 38.56 -11.07 -8.00
N TYR A 34 37.29 -11.45 -8.11
CA TYR A 34 36.70 -12.51 -7.30
C TYR A 34 35.80 -13.43 -8.13
N LEU A 35 35.76 -14.70 -7.73
CA LEU A 35 34.89 -15.70 -8.31
C LEU A 35 33.57 -15.74 -7.53
N GLN A 36 32.46 -15.50 -8.21
CA GLN A 36 31.12 -15.70 -7.66
C GLN A 36 30.54 -16.98 -8.26
N GLN A 37 30.13 -17.92 -7.39
CA GLN A 37 29.48 -19.14 -7.85
C GLN A 37 28.19 -18.78 -8.59
N LEU A 38 28.07 -19.27 -9.83
CA LEU A 38 26.88 -19.15 -10.64
C LEU A 38 25.94 -20.29 -10.28
N HIS A 39 24.74 -19.92 -9.88
CA HIS A 39 23.67 -20.86 -9.66
C HIS A 39 22.72 -20.82 -10.86
N PRO A 40 22.27 -21.98 -11.38
CA PRO A 40 21.21 -22.01 -12.37
C PRO A 40 19.99 -21.25 -11.84
N GLN A 41 19.49 -20.26 -12.59
CA GLN A 41 18.20 -19.65 -12.28
C GLN A 41 17.11 -20.69 -12.46
N THR A 42 16.68 -21.28 -11.35
CA THR A 42 15.72 -22.38 -11.29
C THR A 42 14.36 -21.94 -10.75
N GLY A 43 14.19 -20.65 -10.48
CA GLY A 43 12.95 -20.02 -10.06
C GLY A 43 12.29 -19.17 -11.14
N VAL A 44 11.06 -18.73 -10.84
CA VAL A 44 10.28 -17.76 -11.59
C VAL A 44 11.07 -16.47 -11.77
N ARG A 45 11.11 -15.98 -13.01
CA ARG A 45 11.83 -14.74 -13.36
C ARG A 45 11.06 -13.49 -12.95
N THR A 46 9.72 -13.56 -12.95
CA THR A 46 8.83 -12.43 -12.68
C THR A 46 7.64 -12.90 -11.86
N ALA A 47 7.42 -12.28 -10.71
CA ALA A 47 6.26 -12.57 -9.87
C ALA A 47 4.95 -12.32 -10.63
N LEU A 48 3.94 -13.17 -10.39
CA LEU A 48 2.59 -12.92 -10.87
C LEU A 48 2.03 -11.68 -10.16
N GLY A 49 1.63 -10.66 -10.93
CA GLY A 49 1.02 -9.44 -10.41
C GLY A 49 -0.48 -9.60 -10.24
N LEU A 50 -1.00 -9.32 -9.04
CA LEU A 50 -2.43 -9.32 -8.72
C LEU A 50 -2.83 -8.02 -8.00
N HIS A 51 -4.13 -7.84 -7.83
CA HIS A 51 -4.71 -6.68 -7.13
C HIS A 51 -5.68 -7.05 -6.01
N THR A 52 -5.88 -8.34 -5.75
CA THR A 52 -6.84 -8.86 -4.76
C THR A 52 -6.19 -9.90 -3.85
N LEU A 53 -6.57 -9.89 -2.58
CA LEU A 53 -6.22 -10.90 -1.58
C LEU A 53 -6.86 -12.25 -1.93
N SER A 54 -8.09 -12.27 -2.43
CA SER A 54 -8.76 -13.47 -2.94
C SER A 54 -7.98 -14.15 -4.06
N GLY A 55 -7.37 -13.38 -4.97
CA GLY A 55 -6.52 -13.95 -6.01
C GLY A 55 -5.27 -14.62 -5.44
N VAL A 56 -4.70 -14.09 -4.35
CA VAL A 56 -3.61 -14.75 -3.61
C VAL A 56 -4.08 -16.05 -2.97
N VAL A 57 -5.26 -16.04 -2.34
CA VAL A 57 -5.88 -17.24 -1.74
C VAL A 57 -6.12 -18.30 -2.80
N ASP A 58 -6.72 -17.93 -3.94
CA ASP A 58 -6.97 -18.82 -5.07
C ASP A 58 -5.69 -19.46 -5.60
N TYR A 59 -4.63 -18.66 -5.75
CA TYR A 59 -3.32 -19.17 -6.16
C TYR A 59 -2.81 -20.21 -5.16
N ILE A 60 -2.80 -19.90 -3.87
CA ILE A 60 -2.32 -20.83 -2.83
C ILE A 60 -3.12 -22.13 -2.82
N GLN A 61 -4.45 -22.05 -2.95
CA GLN A 61 -5.33 -23.22 -2.84
C GLN A 61 -5.32 -24.12 -4.08
N LYS A 62 -5.12 -23.53 -5.27
CA LYS A 62 -5.26 -24.25 -6.55
C LYS A 62 -3.93 -24.54 -7.24
N ASN A 63 -2.82 -23.96 -6.78
CA ASN A 63 -1.53 -24.14 -7.43
C ASN A 63 -0.98 -25.56 -7.25
N GLU A 64 -0.81 -26.27 -8.36
CA GLU A 64 -0.22 -27.61 -8.36
C GLU A 64 1.31 -27.58 -8.43
N GLU A 65 1.91 -26.50 -8.95
CA GLU A 65 3.35 -26.39 -9.20
C GLU A 65 4.21 -26.30 -7.94
N ARG A 66 3.59 -26.03 -6.78
CA ARG A 66 4.27 -25.74 -5.51
C ARG A 66 3.63 -26.47 -4.32
N ARG A 67 2.96 -27.61 -4.52
CA ARG A 67 2.29 -28.35 -3.43
C ARG A 67 3.23 -28.85 -2.33
N ASP A 68 4.45 -29.24 -2.69
CA ASP A 68 5.44 -29.74 -1.74
C ASP A 68 6.35 -28.65 -1.14
N ALA A 69 6.13 -27.38 -1.53
CA ALA A 69 6.95 -26.26 -1.09
C ALA A 69 6.39 -25.64 0.19
N LYS A 70 7.27 -25.15 1.08
CA LYS A 70 6.86 -24.30 2.20
C LYS A 70 6.86 -22.85 1.77
N LEU A 71 5.69 -22.22 1.82
CA LEU A 71 5.49 -20.85 1.38
C LEU A 71 5.39 -19.89 2.56
N ILE A 72 5.79 -18.65 2.32
CA ILE A 72 5.66 -17.55 3.26
C ILE A 72 4.82 -16.47 2.60
N LEU A 73 3.70 -16.14 3.22
CA LEU A 73 2.85 -15.02 2.83
C LEU A 73 3.25 -13.80 3.65
N HIS A 74 3.92 -12.86 3.01
CA HIS A 74 4.44 -11.64 3.63
C HIS A 74 3.52 -10.47 3.34
N VAL A 75 2.86 -9.96 4.38
CA VAL A 75 2.18 -8.66 4.35
C VAL A 75 3.26 -7.59 4.46
N VAL A 76 3.64 -6.99 3.33
CA VAL A 76 4.80 -6.08 3.28
C VAL A 76 4.45 -4.72 3.89
N ASN A 77 3.24 -4.24 3.62
CA ASN A 77 2.69 -3.00 4.16
C ASN A 77 1.16 -3.00 4.00
N ASP A 78 0.54 -1.84 4.21
CA ASP A 78 -0.90 -1.59 4.12
C ASP A 78 -1.53 -1.81 2.73
N HIS A 79 -0.75 -1.91 1.65
CA HIS A 79 -1.27 -2.07 0.27
C HIS A 79 -0.52 -3.11 -0.56
N ARG A 80 0.44 -3.84 0.03
CA ARG A 80 1.27 -4.82 -0.69
C ARG A 80 1.42 -6.11 0.10
N VAL A 81 1.20 -7.22 -0.61
CA VAL A 81 1.42 -8.58 -0.09
C VAL A 81 2.27 -9.35 -1.09
N ARG A 82 3.16 -10.22 -0.60
CA ARG A 82 3.99 -11.09 -1.42
C ARG A 82 3.89 -12.53 -0.96
N LEU A 83 3.76 -13.45 -1.91
CA LEU A 83 3.95 -14.88 -1.66
C LEU A 83 5.35 -15.27 -2.10
N ILE A 84 6.15 -15.77 -1.16
CA ILE A 84 7.55 -16.11 -1.38
C ILE A 84 7.82 -17.55 -0.97
N ASN A 85 8.79 -18.19 -1.60
CA ASN A 85 9.23 -19.52 -1.18
C ASN A 85 10.11 -19.45 0.08
N SER A 86 10.35 -20.60 0.69
CA SER A 86 11.47 -20.80 1.61
C SER A 86 12.81 -20.75 0.85
N LEU A 87 13.92 -20.53 1.56
CA LEU A 87 15.25 -20.51 0.95
C LEU A 87 15.51 -21.81 0.19
N ASP A 88 15.93 -21.71 -1.06
CA ASP A 88 16.37 -22.87 -1.84
C ASP A 88 17.78 -23.33 -1.40
N LYS A 89 18.29 -24.40 -2.03
CA LYS A 89 19.65 -24.93 -1.78
C LYS A 89 20.79 -23.95 -2.07
N TYR A 90 20.49 -22.82 -2.70
CA TYR A 90 21.42 -21.75 -3.05
C TYR A 90 21.15 -20.46 -2.26
N ASN A 91 20.30 -20.52 -1.22
CA ASN A 91 19.85 -19.39 -0.41
C ASN A 91 19.09 -18.30 -1.19
N ASN A 92 18.50 -18.63 -2.34
CA ASN A 92 17.62 -17.72 -3.05
C ASN A 92 16.22 -17.75 -2.44
N ARG A 93 15.55 -16.59 -2.48
CA ARG A 93 14.14 -16.44 -2.14
C ARG A 93 13.39 -15.90 -3.33
N GLU A 94 12.57 -16.75 -3.91
CA GLU A 94 11.72 -16.48 -5.06
C GLU A 94 10.45 -15.77 -4.61
N VAL A 95 10.05 -14.73 -5.34
CA VAL A 95 8.73 -14.10 -5.20
C VAL A 95 7.83 -14.71 -6.27
N LEU A 96 6.88 -15.54 -5.85
CA LEU A 96 5.95 -16.22 -6.75
C LEU A 96 4.86 -15.25 -7.21
N LEU A 97 4.39 -14.41 -6.29
CA LEU A 97 3.24 -13.54 -6.49
C LEU A 97 3.42 -12.25 -5.70
N GLN A 98 3.02 -11.13 -6.30
CA GLN A 98 2.86 -9.85 -5.62
C GLN A 98 1.44 -9.32 -5.86
N ALA A 99 0.74 -8.99 -4.78
CA ALA A 99 -0.54 -8.30 -4.84
C ALA A 99 -0.36 -6.86 -4.37
N ASP A 100 -0.78 -5.90 -5.20
CA ASP A 100 -0.79 -4.47 -4.90
C ASP A 100 -2.23 -3.95 -4.94
N ALA A 101 -2.72 -3.38 -3.83
CA ALA A 101 -4.06 -2.83 -3.76
C ALA A 101 -4.21 -1.64 -4.72
N ILE A 102 -5.33 -1.59 -5.44
CA ILE A 102 -5.70 -0.42 -6.25
C ILE A 102 -6.48 0.51 -5.34
N VAL A 103 -5.88 1.64 -4.99
CA VAL A 103 -6.45 2.63 -4.08
C VAL A 103 -6.51 4.01 -4.76
N PRO A 104 -7.54 4.82 -4.49
CA PRO A 104 -7.59 6.19 -4.98
C PRO A 104 -6.47 7.06 -4.40
N GLU A 105 -6.03 8.04 -5.17
CA GLU A 105 -5.22 9.14 -4.64
C GLU A 105 -6.13 10.15 -3.95
N ILE A 106 -5.76 10.50 -2.71
CA ILE A 106 -6.48 11.48 -1.89
C ILE A 106 -5.47 12.59 -1.53
N PRO A 107 -5.75 13.86 -1.89
CA PRO A 107 -4.84 14.98 -1.66
C PRO A 107 -4.91 15.46 -0.19
N PHE A 108 -4.45 14.63 0.74
CA PHE A 108 -4.38 15.00 2.16
C PHE A 108 -3.42 16.18 2.35
N SER A 109 -3.74 17.05 3.31
CA SER A 109 -3.01 18.28 3.63
C SER A 109 -2.99 19.38 2.56
N ASP A 110 -3.61 19.14 1.39
CA ASP A 110 -3.85 20.18 0.41
C ASP A 110 -5.17 20.91 0.69
N PHE A 111 -5.19 22.22 0.45
CA PHE A 111 -6.42 23.00 0.47
C PHE A 111 -7.07 22.96 -0.91
N ILE A 112 -8.14 22.20 -1.02
CA ILE A 112 -8.91 22.00 -2.26
C ILE A 112 -10.30 22.63 -2.15
N ASP A 113 -10.96 22.85 -3.27
CA ASP A 113 -12.30 23.43 -3.28
C ASP A 113 -13.30 22.53 -2.53
N ALA A 114 -14.23 23.15 -1.79
CA ALA A 114 -15.19 22.43 -0.95
C ALA A 114 -16.05 21.43 -1.74
N GLU A 115 -16.40 21.76 -2.98
CA GLU A 115 -17.11 20.86 -3.89
C GLU A 115 -16.27 19.62 -4.25
N GLN A 116 -14.99 19.83 -4.57
CA GLN A 116 -14.06 18.74 -4.84
C GLN A 116 -13.88 17.85 -3.60
N LEU A 117 -13.71 18.45 -2.42
CA LEU A 117 -13.61 17.71 -1.17
C LEU A 117 -14.89 16.91 -0.87
N LEU A 118 -16.07 17.46 -1.18
CA LEU A 118 -17.35 16.77 -1.04
C LEU A 118 -17.45 15.56 -1.97
N ILE A 119 -16.99 15.67 -3.23
CA ILE A 119 -16.91 14.55 -4.17
C ILE A 119 -15.95 13.47 -3.67
N ILE A 120 -14.77 13.87 -3.18
CA ILE A 120 -13.77 12.96 -2.60
C ILE A 120 -14.36 12.19 -1.40
N LEU A 121 -15.02 12.89 -0.47
CA LEU A 121 -15.69 12.25 0.68
C LEU A 121 -16.79 11.27 0.24
N GLN A 122 -17.51 11.56 -0.84
CA GLN A 122 -18.54 10.66 -1.35
C GLN A 122 -17.97 9.41 -2.03
N ALA A 123 -16.93 9.58 -2.83
CA ALA A 123 -16.40 8.52 -3.71
C ALA A 123 -15.32 7.66 -3.04
N GLN A 124 -14.49 8.25 -2.18
CA GLN A 124 -13.23 7.66 -1.72
C GLN A 124 -13.21 7.34 -0.21
N PHE A 125 -14.34 7.49 0.50
CA PHE A 125 -14.47 7.20 1.93
C PHE A 125 -15.66 6.31 2.25
N VAL A 126 -15.48 5.39 3.19
CA VAL A 126 -16.56 4.58 3.80
C VAL A 126 -17.53 5.48 4.56
N ASN A 127 -18.80 5.07 4.63
CA ASN A 127 -19.88 5.85 5.25
C ASN A 127 -19.80 5.85 6.78
N THR A 128 -19.12 6.84 7.35
CA THR A 128 -19.06 7.06 8.80
C THR A 128 -19.97 8.21 9.26
N PRO A 129 -20.34 8.28 10.56
CA PRO A 129 -21.10 9.41 11.10
C PRO A 129 -20.42 10.77 10.85
N ASP A 130 -19.11 10.88 11.12
CA ASP A 130 -18.36 12.12 10.96
C ASP A 130 -18.24 12.54 9.48
N ARG A 131 -18.13 11.57 8.56
CA ARG A 131 -18.20 11.85 7.11
C ARG A 131 -19.50 12.58 6.75
N LYS A 132 -20.63 12.11 7.28
CA LYS A 132 -21.95 12.73 7.00
C LYS A 132 -22.02 14.15 7.55
N ILE A 133 -21.43 14.40 8.74
CA ILE A 133 -21.35 15.74 9.32
C ILE A 133 -20.52 16.66 8.43
N LEU A 134 -19.33 16.22 8.01
CA LEU A 134 -18.47 17.00 7.10
C LEU A 134 -19.16 17.31 5.77
N MET A 135 -19.79 16.31 5.14
CA MET A 135 -20.52 16.52 3.89
C MET A 135 -21.66 17.52 4.06
N LYS A 136 -22.37 17.51 5.19
CA LYS A 136 -23.43 18.50 5.47
C LYS A 136 -22.87 19.91 5.61
N VAL A 137 -21.73 20.06 6.28
CA VAL A 137 -21.06 21.35 6.45
C VAL A 137 -20.55 21.88 5.10
N LEU A 138 -19.83 21.05 4.33
CA LEU A 138 -19.31 21.42 3.01
C LEU A 138 -20.44 21.74 2.01
N GLY A 139 -21.52 20.96 2.00
CA GLY A 139 -22.64 21.14 1.08
C GLY A 139 -23.51 22.37 1.35
N ASN A 140 -23.40 22.99 2.52
CA ASN A 140 -24.10 24.23 2.84
C ASN A 140 -23.15 25.43 2.95
N LEU A 141 -21.86 25.26 2.65
CA LEU A 141 -20.83 26.27 2.83
C LEU A 141 -21.08 27.49 1.94
N ARG A 142 -20.89 28.69 2.48
CA ARG A 142 -20.82 29.97 1.77
C ARG A 142 -19.57 30.73 2.19
N GLU A 143 -19.10 31.65 1.37
CA GLU A 143 -17.89 32.43 1.62
C GLU A 143 -17.93 33.21 2.96
N GLU A 144 -19.11 33.71 3.35
CA GLU A 144 -19.33 34.37 4.65
C GLU A 144 -19.09 33.46 5.86
N ASN A 145 -19.23 32.14 5.70
CA ASN A 145 -19.01 31.17 6.79
C ASN A 145 -17.51 30.95 7.05
N VAL A 146 -16.67 31.09 6.02
CA VAL A 146 -15.21 30.89 6.13
C VAL A 146 -14.55 32.07 6.84
N LYS A 147 -14.98 33.31 6.51
CA LYS A 147 -14.43 34.53 7.12
C LYS A 147 -14.76 34.68 8.62
N ASN A 148 -15.84 34.04 9.08
CA ASN A 148 -16.28 34.05 10.47
C ASN A 148 -15.94 32.76 11.22
N ALA A 149 -15.11 31.89 10.64
CA ALA A 149 -14.67 30.67 11.31
C ALA A 149 -13.74 31.04 12.47
N ASN A 150 -14.20 30.81 13.70
CA ASN A 150 -13.36 30.91 14.89
C ASN A 150 -12.57 29.62 15.04
N ASP A 151 -11.25 29.74 15.06
CA ASP A 151 -10.30 28.67 15.31
C ASP A 151 -9.76 28.84 16.74
N ASP A 152 -10.03 27.88 17.61
CA ASP A 152 -9.51 27.86 18.99
C ASP A 152 -8.20 27.05 19.12
N GLY A 153 -7.61 26.68 17.99
CA GLY A 153 -6.42 25.85 17.90
C GLY A 153 -6.72 24.34 17.85
N VAL A 154 -7.92 23.91 18.25
CA VAL A 154 -8.33 22.49 18.29
C VAL A 154 -9.52 22.23 17.38
N SER A 155 -10.53 23.08 17.44
CA SER A 155 -11.76 23.01 16.67
C SER A 155 -11.93 24.24 15.77
N GLN A 156 -12.57 24.04 14.63
CA GLN A 156 -13.01 25.14 13.78
C GLN A 156 -14.54 25.15 13.83
N ALA A 157 -15.10 26.11 14.56
CA ALA A 157 -16.53 26.32 14.60
C ALA A 157 -16.96 26.99 13.28
N VAL A 158 -17.61 26.23 12.41
CA VAL A 158 -18.14 26.74 11.15
C VAL A 158 -19.65 26.87 11.26
N THR A 159 -20.14 28.09 11.46
CA THR A 159 -21.58 28.33 11.52
C THR A 159 -22.14 28.27 10.11
N VAL A 160 -22.68 27.12 9.67
CA VAL A 160 -23.28 26.97 8.34
C VAL A 160 -24.81 27.06 8.40
N LYS A 161 -25.42 27.94 7.60
CA LYS A 161 -26.88 28.10 7.53
C LYS A 161 -27.49 26.96 6.71
N THR A 162 -28.11 25.98 7.37
CA THR A 162 -28.98 25.01 6.69
C THR A 162 -30.21 25.76 6.15
N GLY A 163 -30.56 25.59 4.87
CA GLY A 163 -31.54 26.40 4.11
C GLY A 163 -33.01 26.46 4.58
N ILE A 164 -33.32 26.18 5.85
CA ILE A 164 -34.62 26.42 6.49
C ILE A 164 -34.37 27.48 7.57
N ALA A 165 -35.31 28.41 7.77
CA ALA A 165 -35.20 29.63 8.59
C ALA A 165 -34.65 29.50 10.03
N SER A 166 -34.37 28.28 10.51
CA SER A 166 -33.65 27.98 11.74
C SER A 166 -32.13 27.99 11.52
N GLN A 167 -31.47 29.05 11.98
CA GLN A 167 -30.01 29.13 12.10
C GLN A 167 -29.52 28.11 13.14
N GLY A 168 -29.15 26.91 12.71
CA GLY A 168 -28.49 25.92 13.57
C GLY A 168 -26.97 25.99 13.42
N GLU A 169 -26.24 26.16 14.51
CA GLU A 169 -24.78 26.03 14.53
C GLU A 169 -24.41 24.54 14.40
N VAL A 170 -23.80 24.15 13.27
CA VAL A 170 -23.28 22.79 13.09
C VAL A 170 -21.78 22.81 13.39
N ARG A 171 -21.38 22.21 14.51
CA ARG A 171 -19.96 22.05 14.84
C ARG A 171 -19.41 20.81 14.15
N VAL A 172 -18.26 20.97 13.51
CA VAL A 172 -17.48 19.85 12.97
C VAL A 172 -16.66 19.27 14.12
N PRO A 173 -16.79 17.96 14.44
CA PRO A 173 -15.87 17.29 15.34
C PRO A 173 -14.44 17.47 14.86
N ASN A 174 -13.50 17.81 15.72
CA ASN A 174 -12.10 17.94 15.32
C ASN A 174 -11.19 17.38 16.41
N PRO A 175 -10.46 16.27 16.16
CA PRO A 175 -10.38 15.52 14.90
C PRO A 175 -11.70 14.80 14.51
N VAL A 176 -11.95 14.65 13.21
CA VAL A 176 -12.98 13.75 12.67
C VAL A 176 -12.44 12.33 12.52
N GLU A 177 -13.29 11.33 12.69
CA GLU A 177 -12.96 9.93 12.41
C GLU A 177 -13.50 9.49 11.04
N LEU A 178 -12.58 9.23 10.11
CA LEU A 178 -12.90 8.86 8.73
C LEU A 178 -12.20 7.55 8.34
N GLN A 179 -12.75 6.88 7.33
CA GLN A 179 -12.25 5.62 6.79
C GLN A 179 -12.06 5.76 5.27
N PRO A 180 -10.93 6.31 4.79
CA PRO A 180 -10.62 6.36 3.36
C PRO A 180 -10.37 4.95 2.80
N TYR A 181 -10.67 4.74 1.51
CA TYR A 181 -10.23 3.55 0.79
C TYR A 181 -8.73 3.65 0.48
N ARG A 182 -7.91 2.96 1.27
CA ARG A 182 -6.43 3.04 1.18
C ARG A 182 -5.72 1.72 1.49
N THR A 183 -6.47 0.63 1.55
CA THR A 183 -5.95 -0.75 1.56
C THR A 183 -6.84 -1.62 0.66
N PHE A 184 -6.59 -2.93 0.62
CA PHE A 184 -7.41 -3.87 -0.13
C PHE A 184 -8.89 -3.74 0.25
N ALA A 185 -9.77 -3.63 -0.76
CA ALA A 185 -11.21 -3.48 -0.54
C ALA A 185 -11.87 -4.71 0.13
N GLU A 186 -11.17 -5.84 0.17
CA GLU A 186 -11.62 -7.10 0.77
C GLU A 186 -11.50 -7.12 2.31
N VAL A 187 -10.85 -6.11 2.90
CA VAL A 187 -10.78 -5.92 4.35
C VAL A 187 -11.48 -4.62 4.77
N GLU A 188 -11.89 -4.55 6.03
CA GLU A 188 -12.44 -3.32 6.59
C GLU A 188 -11.40 -2.19 6.53
N GLN A 189 -11.79 -1.04 5.98
CA GLN A 189 -10.87 0.09 5.86
C GLN A 189 -10.52 0.64 7.26
N PRO A 190 -9.23 0.87 7.55
CA PRO A 190 -8.79 1.33 8.86
C PRO A 190 -9.30 2.75 9.12
N ALA A 191 -9.86 2.98 10.31
CA ALA A 191 -10.27 4.30 10.75
C ALA A 191 -9.03 5.16 11.07
N SER A 192 -9.08 6.43 10.71
CA SER A 192 -8.08 7.44 11.06
C SER A 192 -8.74 8.71 11.56
N LYS A 193 -7.99 9.41 12.40
CA LYS A 193 -8.34 10.76 12.84
C LYS A 193 -7.76 11.77 11.86
N PHE A 194 -8.60 12.69 11.39
CA PHE A 194 -8.20 13.80 10.54
C PHE A 194 -8.52 15.12 11.19
N ILE A 195 -7.60 16.06 11.13
CA ILE A 195 -7.88 17.46 11.43
C ILE A 195 -8.51 18.06 10.17
N PHE A 196 -9.73 18.56 10.29
CA PHE A 196 -10.38 19.31 9.21
C PHE A 196 -10.08 20.80 9.37
N ARG A 197 -9.66 21.46 8.28
CA ARG A 197 -9.39 22.90 8.24
C ARG A 197 -10.06 23.52 7.02
N MET A 198 -10.61 24.73 7.19
CA MET A 198 -11.07 25.56 6.09
C MET A 198 -10.16 26.75 5.85
N HIS A 199 -10.14 27.22 4.61
CA HIS A 199 -9.35 28.37 4.15
C HIS A 199 -10.21 29.28 3.26
N PRO A 200 -9.96 30.62 3.24
CA PRO A 200 -10.61 31.55 2.32
C PRO A 200 -10.71 31.06 0.88
N GLY A 201 -11.79 31.42 0.18
CA GLY A 201 -12.12 30.91 -1.15
C GLY A 201 -12.86 29.57 -1.14
N MET A 202 -13.64 29.28 -0.10
CA MET A 202 -14.37 28.02 0.10
C MET A 202 -13.50 26.77 -0.05
N LYS A 203 -12.29 26.79 0.50
CA LYS A 203 -11.37 25.63 0.46
C LYS A 203 -11.36 24.88 1.77
N GLY A 204 -11.18 23.56 1.68
CA GLY A 204 -11.06 22.65 2.82
C GLY A 204 -9.86 21.74 2.67
N SER A 205 -9.35 21.27 3.81
CA SER A 205 -8.26 20.29 3.87
C SER A 205 -8.53 19.26 4.98
N LEU A 206 -8.09 18.03 4.73
CA LEU A 206 -8.04 16.94 5.71
C LEU A 206 -6.58 16.59 5.97
N ILE A 207 -6.16 16.72 7.23
CA ILE A 207 -4.78 16.48 7.65
C ILE A 207 -4.76 15.26 8.55
N GLU A 208 -3.99 14.23 8.21
CA GLU A 208 -3.85 13.03 9.05
C GLU A 208 -3.28 13.41 10.43
N SER A 209 -3.89 12.88 11.49
CA SER A 209 -3.55 13.22 12.89
C SER A 209 -3.42 11.99 13.79
N ASP A 210 -3.31 10.81 13.21
CA ASP A 210 -3.20 9.52 13.93
C ASP A 210 -1.77 8.97 13.98
N GLY A 211 -0.78 9.73 13.49
CA GLY A 211 0.63 9.33 13.45
C GLY A 211 0.92 8.13 12.53
N GLY A 212 0.01 7.83 11.58
CA GLY A 212 0.15 6.68 10.69
C GLY A 212 -0.16 5.33 11.34
N TYR A 213 -0.76 5.33 12.54
CA TYR A 213 -1.16 4.11 13.26
C TYR A 213 -2.05 3.19 12.41
N TRP A 214 -2.89 3.77 11.56
CA TRP A 214 -3.76 3.05 10.64
C TRP A 214 -3.04 2.03 9.75
N ARG A 215 -1.75 2.24 9.45
CA ARG A 215 -0.97 1.30 8.62
C ARG A 215 -0.81 -0.05 9.32
N ASN A 216 -0.57 -0.03 10.64
CA ASN A 216 -0.46 -1.24 11.43
C ASN A 216 -1.82 -1.95 11.54
N ASP A 217 -2.91 -1.19 11.70
CA ASP A 217 -4.28 -1.72 11.66
C ASP A 217 -4.59 -2.39 10.31
N ALA A 218 -4.22 -1.76 9.19
CA ALA A 218 -4.35 -2.34 7.85
C ALA A 218 -3.58 -3.66 7.71
N ILE A 219 -2.30 -3.66 8.10
CA ILE A 219 -1.43 -4.85 8.07
C ILE A 219 -2.06 -5.99 8.88
N GLN A 220 -2.57 -5.69 10.07
CA GLN A 220 -3.21 -6.67 10.94
C GLN A 220 -4.51 -7.22 10.33
N LYS A 221 -5.36 -6.37 9.73
CA LYS A 221 -6.59 -6.79 9.04
C LYS A 221 -6.30 -7.68 7.82
N ILE A 222 -5.27 -7.36 7.05
CA ILE A 222 -4.81 -8.22 5.93
C ILE A 222 -4.35 -9.57 6.47
N LYS A 223 -3.56 -9.60 7.55
CA LYS A 223 -3.11 -10.83 8.20
C LYS A 223 -4.29 -11.67 8.69
N GLU A 224 -5.30 -11.05 9.30
CA GLU A 224 -6.52 -11.71 9.79
C GLU A 224 -7.34 -12.30 8.64
N TYR A 225 -7.49 -11.56 7.54
CA TYR A 225 -8.13 -12.05 6.32
C TYR A 225 -7.51 -13.36 5.85
N PHE A 226 -6.18 -13.40 5.72
CA PHE A 226 -5.48 -14.61 5.28
C PHE A 226 -5.52 -15.72 6.33
N THR A 227 -5.38 -15.39 7.61
CA THR A 227 -5.46 -16.38 8.70
C THR A 227 -6.79 -17.13 8.68
N LYS A 228 -7.88 -16.40 8.37
CA LYS A 228 -9.21 -16.99 8.22
C LYS A 228 -9.37 -17.80 6.94
N LYS A 229 -8.88 -17.29 5.81
CA LYS A 229 -9.08 -17.90 4.48
C LYS A 229 -8.16 -19.09 4.20
N LEU A 230 -6.99 -19.13 4.84
CA LEU A 230 -5.94 -20.15 4.64
C LEU A 230 -5.72 -21.03 5.88
N ALA A 231 -6.77 -21.25 6.68
CA ALA A 231 -6.65 -21.94 7.96
C ALA A 231 -6.13 -23.38 7.82
N GLU A 232 -6.49 -24.09 6.76
CA GLU A 232 -6.06 -25.48 6.52
C GLU A 232 -4.62 -25.54 6.01
N GLU A 233 -4.21 -24.57 5.19
CA GLU A 233 -2.86 -24.42 4.66
C GLU A 233 -1.87 -24.01 5.77
N ILE A 234 -2.34 -23.25 6.77
CA ILE A 234 -1.56 -22.91 7.96
C ILE A 234 -1.42 -24.14 8.86
N LYS A 235 -2.51 -24.88 9.10
CA LYS A 235 -2.48 -26.12 9.92
C LYS A 235 -1.56 -27.19 9.36
N SER A 236 -1.48 -27.30 8.03
CA SER A 236 -0.59 -28.25 7.34
C SER A 236 0.86 -27.78 7.24
N ASP A 237 1.22 -26.61 7.79
CA ASP A 237 2.54 -25.96 7.66
C ASP A 237 2.93 -25.69 6.19
N TYR A 238 1.93 -25.64 5.29
CA TYR A 238 2.11 -25.32 3.87
C TYR A 238 2.41 -23.82 3.69
N VAL A 239 1.68 -22.97 4.41
CA VAL A 239 1.83 -21.51 4.37
C VAL A 239 2.04 -20.94 5.75
N ARG A 240 3.01 -20.04 5.90
CA ARG A 240 3.18 -19.20 7.09
C ARG A 240 2.96 -17.74 6.76
N ILE A 241 2.18 -17.04 7.57
CA ILE A 241 1.91 -15.62 7.39
C ILE A 241 2.87 -14.80 8.26
N ILE A 242 3.55 -13.83 7.67
CA ILE A 242 4.36 -12.83 8.36
C ILE A 242 3.85 -11.43 7.99
N ALA A 243 3.90 -10.52 8.96
CA ALA A 243 3.40 -9.16 8.87
C ALA A 243 4.26 -8.28 9.79
#